data_AF-A0A1Z4KIN1-F1
#
_entry.id   AF-A0A1Z4KIN1-F1
#
_cell.length_a   1.000
_cell.length_b   1.000
_cell.length_c   1.000
_cell.angle_alpha   90.00
_cell.angle_beta   90.00
_cell.angle_gamma   90.00
#
_symmetry.space_group_name_H-M   'P 1'
#
loop_
_entity.id
_entity.type
_entity.pdbx_description
1 polymer ?
#
loop_
_entity_poly.entity_id
_entity_poly.type
_entity_poly.pdbx_seq_one_letter_code
_entity_poly.pdbx_strand_id
1 'polypeptide(L)'
;MQQHIAPINNFQLLDEILTQASVDLLTLNPQKRMITSFVELGQKITQETTNYQIINALIKTLEIIIYAQLKNFPGNIFWDFDFMVSSMLRLALLENDGAVDFLESFGQKMVSLTELFGGKNEIRFRYVHDFTYGFDWARWVQKDPIHRVTIEPFSLIFLDYLLDKSEELRQRIHQGNSQSYKLCATGFRNPFTFSREPEDEYRLFTHLAQDKLIPVPAWSWNASPVWNQPFEEMREQLALKLNIQPQRH
;
A
#
# COMPACT_ATOMS: atom_id res chain seq x y z
N MET A 1 -6.48 -23.96 31.71
CA MET A 1 -5.82 -23.89 30.38
C MET A 1 -5.28 -22.48 30.24
N GLN A 2 -3.97 -22.29 30.42
CA GLN A 2 -3.33 -20.98 30.31
C GLN A 2 -3.31 -20.58 28.83
N GLN A 3 -4.06 -19.53 28.49
CA GLN A 3 -4.02 -18.93 27.18
C GLN A 3 -2.66 -18.24 27.03
N HIS A 4 -1.78 -18.81 26.20
CA HIS A 4 -0.56 -18.15 25.77
C HIS A 4 -0.93 -17.00 24.84
N ILE A 5 -1.10 -15.80 25.39
CA ILE A 5 -1.10 -14.57 24.63
C ILE A 5 0.28 -14.51 23.95
N ALA A 6 0.31 -14.39 22.62
CA ALA A 6 1.57 -14.17 21.89
C ALA A 6 2.25 -12.94 22.52
N PRO A 7 3.51 -13.03 22.95
CA PRO A 7 4.16 -11.89 23.58
C PRO A 7 4.19 -10.74 22.56
N ILE A 8 3.77 -9.56 23.00
CA ILE A 8 3.81 -8.28 22.26
C ILE A 8 5.17 -8.08 21.56
N ASN A 9 6.24 -8.67 22.12
CA ASN A 9 7.58 -8.78 21.57
C ASN A 9 7.66 -9.20 20.10
N ASN A 10 6.70 -9.97 19.57
CA ASN A 10 6.76 -10.42 18.17
C ASN A 10 6.39 -9.31 17.16
N PHE A 11 5.53 -8.36 17.56
CA PHE A 11 5.26 -7.19 16.72
C PHE A 11 6.40 -6.16 16.77
N GLN A 12 7.12 -6.11 17.90
CA GLN A 12 8.31 -5.27 18.04
C GLN A 12 9.38 -5.62 17.00
N LEU A 13 9.52 -6.90 16.64
CA LEU A 13 10.44 -7.32 15.58
C LEU A 13 10.17 -6.59 14.25
N LEU A 14 8.91 -6.33 13.91
CA LEU A 14 8.54 -5.61 12.69
C LEU A 14 8.99 -4.14 12.74
N ASP A 15 8.84 -3.49 13.90
CA ASP A 15 9.35 -2.13 14.15
C ASP A 15 10.89 -2.10 14.07
N GLU A 16 11.58 -3.14 14.57
CA GLU A 16 13.03 -3.28 14.51
C GLU A 16 13.54 -3.44 13.07
N ILE A 17 12.86 -4.24 12.23
CA ILE A 17 13.19 -4.41 10.81
C ILE A 17 13.18 -3.05 10.09
N LEU A 18 12.13 -2.26 10.31
CA LEU A 18 12.01 -0.92 9.73
C LEU A 18 13.10 0.04 10.24
N THR A 19 13.38 0.00 11.55
CA THR A 19 14.43 0.84 12.17
C THR A 19 15.81 0.51 11.61
N GLN A 20 16.14 -0.78 11.46
CA GLN A 20 17.43 -1.23 10.92
C GLN A 20 17.63 -0.83 9.45
N ALA A 21 16.54 -0.75 8.69
CA ALA A 21 16.60 -0.30 7.29
C ALA A 21 16.89 1.20 7.13
N SER A 22 16.93 1.97 8.22
CA SER A 22 17.24 3.41 8.22
C SER A 22 16.33 4.23 7.29
N VAL A 23 15.06 3.83 7.20
CA VAL A 23 14.03 4.55 6.44
C VAL A 23 13.32 5.58 7.31
N ASP A 24 12.94 6.71 6.73
CA ASP A 24 12.09 7.69 7.40
C ASP A 24 10.65 7.16 7.45
N LEU A 25 10.19 6.78 8.64
CA LEU A 25 8.86 6.19 8.85
C LEU A 25 7.76 7.25 8.94
N LEU A 26 7.62 8.04 7.88
CA LEU A 26 6.62 9.09 7.78
C LEU A 26 5.23 8.50 7.50
N THR A 27 4.23 9.26 7.91
CA THR A 27 2.80 8.95 7.77
C THR A 27 2.11 10.07 6.99
N LEU A 28 1.02 9.72 6.30
CA LEU A 28 0.09 10.71 5.76
C LEU A 28 -0.99 11.13 6.76
N ASN A 29 -0.97 10.61 7.99
CA ASN A 29 -1.87 11.09 9.02
C ASN A 29 -1.60 12.58 9.31
N PRO A 30 -2.56 13.50 9.06
CA PRO A 30 -2.33 14.93 9.28
C PRO A 30 -2.16 15.32 10.76
N GLN A 31 -2.40 14.40 11.70
CA GLN A 31 -2.33 14.64 13.14
C GLN A 31 -1.03 14.14 13.78
N LYS A 32 -0.18 13.40 13.05
CA LYS A 32 1.09 12.89 13.59
C LYS A 32 2.16 12.84 12.51
N ARG A 33 3.42 12.75 12.93
CA ARG A 33 4.58 12.78 12.01
C ARG A 33 5.06 11.39 11.59
N MET A 34 4.86 10.40 12.45
CA MET A 34 5.37 9.04 12.28
C MET A 34 4.23 8.04 12.20
N ILE A 35 4.46 6.91 11.54
CA ILE A 35 3.49 5.81 11.42
C ILE A 35 3.04 5.26 12.78
N THR A 36 1.93 4.53 12.81
CA THR A 36 1.57 3.72 13.98
C THR A 36 2.56 2.58 14.07
N SER A 37 3.15 2.34 15.24
CA SER A 37 4.12 1.25 15.37
C SER A 37 3.41 -0.11 15.27
N PHE A 38 4.12 -1.16 14.84
CA PHE A 38 3.57 -2.50 14.81
C PHE A 38 3.24 -3.03 16.20
N VAL A 39 3.96 -2.62 17.25
CA VAL A 39 3.54 -2.88 18.64
C VAL A 39 2.13 -2.33 18.92
N GLU A 40 1.85 -1.08 18.52
CA GLU A 40 0.52 -0.49 18.67
C GLU A 40 -0.54 -1.20 17.80
N LEU A 41 -0.20 -1.60 16.58
CA LEU A 41 -1.09 -2.40 15.73
C LEU A 41 -1.36 -3.79 16.33
N GLY A 42 -0.37 -4.42 16.95
CA GLY A 42 -0.52 -5.68 17.68
C GLY A 42 -1.50 -5.59 18.85
N GLN A 43 -1.53 -4.45 19.55
CA GLN A 43 -2.53 -4.18 20.58
C GLN A 43 -3.95 -4.10 19.99
N LYS A 44 -4.12 -3.49 18.82
CA LYS A 44 -5.42 -3.45 18.12
C LYS A 44 -5.85 -4.84 17.65
N ILE A 45 -4.93 -5.61 17.06
CA ILE A 45 -5.20 -6.99 16.63
C ILE A 45 -5.68 -7.85 17.81
N THR A 46 -5.01 -7.75 18.96
CA THR A 46 -5.34 -8.56 20.15
C THR A 46 -6.64 -8.13 20.84
N GLN A 47 -7.18 -6.95 20.53
CA GLN A 47 -8.53 -6.55 20.94
C GLN A 47 -9.62 -7.22 20.09
N GLU A 48 -9.34 -7.49 18.82
CA GLU A 48 -10.29 -8.08 17.87
C GLU A 48 -10.26 -9.62 17.87
N THR A 49 -9.10 -10.23 18.17
CA THR A 49 -8.96 -11.69 18.22
C THR A 49 -7.93 -12.14 19.25
N THR A 50 -8.19 -13.27 19.89
CA THR A 50 -7.23 -13.97 20.76
C THR A 50 -6.69 -15.25 20.12
N ASN A 51 -7.03 -15.51 18.84
CA ASN A 51 -6.59 -16.71 18.14
C ASN A 51 -5.09 -16.60 17.81
N TYR A 52 -4.27 -17.37 18.54
CA TYR A 52 -2.81 -17.37 18.39
C TYR A 52 -2.35 -17.74 16.97
N GLN A 53 -3.03 -18.68 16.30
CA GLN A 53 -2.64 -19.10 14.94
C GLN A 53 -2.81 -17.97 13.94
N ILE A 54 -3.93 -17.23 14.02
CA ILE A 54 -4.21 -16.06 13.18
C ILE A 54 -3.21 -14.93 13.46
N ILE A 55 -2.96 -14.62 14.74
CA ILE A 55 -2.00 -13.58 15.14
C ILE A 55 -0.59 -13.91 14.61
N ASN A 56 -0.15 -15.16 14.76
CA ASN A 56 1.16 -15.58 14.29
C ASN A 56 1.26 -15.57 12.76
N ALA A 57 0.20 -15.97 12.05
CA ALA A 57 0.14 -15.88 10.59
C ALA A 57 0.19 -14.41 10.12
N LEU A 58 -0.55 -13.50 10.78
CA LEU A 58 -0.50 -12.06 10.50
C LEU A 58 0.91 -11.49 10.63
N ILE A 59 1.62 -11.82 11.71
CA ILE A 59 2.99 -11.33 11.94
C ILE A 59 3.92 -11.79 10.81
N LYS A 60 3.88 -13.08 10.46
CA LYS A 60 4.69 -13.63 9.37
C LYS A 60 4.36 -12.99 8.01
N THR A 61 3.07 -12.81 7.74
CA THR A 61 2.59 -12.14 6.52
C THR A 61 3.08 -10.69 6.46
N LEU A 62 3.03 -9.95 7.57
CA LEU A 62 3.54 -8.58 7.61
C LEU A 62 5.06 -8.53 7.44
N GLU A 63 5.78 -9.44 8.08
CA GLU A 63 7.23 -9.54 7.97
C GLU A 63 7.67 -9.65 6.51
N ILE A 64 7.11 -10.60 5.75
CA ILE A 64 7.48 -10.79 4.35
C ILE A 64 7.08 -9.60 3.46
N ILE A 65 5.95 -8.93 3.76
CA ILE A 65 5.51 -7.73 3.04
C ILE A 65 6.48 -6.57 3.30
N ILE A 66 6.86 -6.33 4.56
CA ILE A 66 7.80 -5.27 4.94
C ILE A 66 9.14 -5.49 4.24
N TYR A 67 9.71 -6.70 4.31
CA TYR A 67 10.96 -7.00 3.63
C TYR A 67 10.87 -6.78 2.12
N ALA A 68 9.77 -7.21 1.49
CA ALA A 68 9.56 -7.00 0.07
C ALA A 68 9.50 -5.50 -0.26
N GLN A 69 8.78 -4.69 0.52
CA GLN A 69 8.63 -3.26 0.29
C GLN A 69 9.96 -2.52 0.49
N LEU A 70 10.69 -2.78 1.57
CA LEU A 70 12.03 -2.23 1.79
C LEU A 70 12.99 -2.55 0.64
N LYS A 71 12.94 -3.80 0.15
CA LYS A 71 13.79 -4.29 -0.94
C LYS A 71 13.47 -3.64 -2.28
N ASN A 72 12.20 -3.40 -2.58
CA ASN A 72 11.73 -3.03 -3.93
C ASN A 72 11.33 -1.55 -4.07
N PHE A 73 11.02 -0.87 -2.97
CA PHE A 73 10.71 0.56 -2.93
C PHE A 73 11.64 1.29 -1.96
N PRO A 74 12.97 1.32 -2.21
CA PRO A 74 13.92 1.99 -1.32
C PRO A 74 13.71 3.51 -1.24
N GLY A 75 12.97 4.09 -2.19
CA GLY A 75 12.58 5.49 -2.17
C GLY A 75 11.24 5.77 -1.49
N ASN A 76 10.58 4.76 -0.91
CA ASN A 76 9.26 4.93 -0.30
C ASN A 76 9.30 5.92 0.86
N ILE A 77 8.33 6.84 0.91
CA ILE A 77 8.32 7.95 1.88
C ILE A 77 7.34 7.65 3.00
N PHE A 78 6.13 7.22 2.65
CA PHE A 78 5.08 7.01 3.62
C PHE A 78 4.79 5.52 3.81
N TRP A 79 4.69 5.11 5.08
CA TRP A 79 4.71 3.71 5.49
C TRP A 79 3.46 3.36 6.33
N ASP A 80 2.29 3.85 5.92
CA ASP A 80 1.05 3.64 6.67
C ASP A 80 0.50 2.20 6.48
N PHE A 81 0.43 1.43 7.57
CA PHE A 81 -0.04 0.05 7.57
C PHE A 81 -1.42 -0.16 8.21
N ASP A 82 -1.94 0.80 9.00
CA ASP A 82 -3.10 0.62 9.87
C ASP A 82 -4.31 0.00 9.16
N PHE A 83 -4.73 0.58 8.03
CA PHE A 83 -5.91 0.09 7.31
C PHE A 83 -5.64 -1.24 6.60
N MET A 84 -4.44 -1.44 6.05
CA MET A 84 -4.09 -2.72 5.41
C MET A 84 -4.11 -3.85 6.44
N VAL A 85 -3.53 -3.63 7.62
CA VAL A 85 -3.53 -4.60 8.73
C VAL A 85 -4.95 -4.88 9.21
N SER A 86 -5.76 -3.84 9.41
CA SER A 86 -7.18 -3.98 9.79
C SER A 86 -7.96 -4.77 8.73
N SER A 87 -7.82 -4.42 7.45
CA SER A 87 -8.47 -5.11 6.33
C SER A 87 -8.07 -6.57 6.24
N MET A 88 -6.77 -6.86 6.33
CA MET A 88 -6.23 -8.22 6.30
C MET A 88 -6.78 -9.05 7.47
N LEU A 89 -6.82 -8.51 8.69
CA LEU A 89 -7.39 -9.19 9.85
C LEU A 89 -8.90 -9.45 9.65
N ARG A 90 -9.68 -8.44 9.27
CA ARG A 90 -11.13 -8.59 9.07
C ARG A 90 -11.44 -9.66 8.03
N LEU A 91 -10.77 -9.63 6.87
CA LEU A 91 -10.96 -10.61 5.82
C LEU A 91 -10.56 -12.02 6.28
N ALA A 92 -9.45 -12.16 7.00
CA ALA A 92 -9.05 -13.45 7.56
C ALA A 92 -10.09 -14.00 8.55
N LEU A 93 -10.68 -13.15 9.39
CA LEU A 93 -11.72 -13.56 10.33
C LEU A 93 -13.02 -14.00 9.63
N LEU A 94 -13.32 -13.50 8.42
CA LEU A 94 -14.45 -13.97 7.63
C LEU A 94 -14.24 -15.37 7.06
N GLU A 95 -12.99 -15.78 6.83
CA GLU A 95 -12.64 -17.09 6.28
C GLU A 95 -12.68 -18.24 7.31
N ASN A 96 -12.99 -17.95 8.59
CA ASN A 96 -13.09 -18.91 9.69
C ASN A 96 -11.88 -19.89 9.73
N ASP A 97 -12.10 -21.17 9.41
CA ASP A 97 -11.05 -22.21 9.40
C ASP A 97 -9.97 -21.97 8.32
N GLY A 98 -10.28 -21.19 7.28
CA GLY A 98 -9.37 -20.80 6.20
C GLY A 98 -8.53 -19.55 6.48
N ALA A 99 -8.60 -18.97 7.68
CA ALA A 99 -7.96 -17.69 8.00
C ALA A 99 -6.43 -17.70 7.77
N VAL A 100 -5.74 -18.79 8.14
CA VAL A 100 -4.28 -18.88 7.96
C VAL A 100 -3.91 -18.98 6.49
N ASP A 101 -4.59 -19.84 5.73
CA ASP A 101 -4.36 -20.01 4.29
C ASP A 101 -4.64 -18.70 3.53
N PHE A 102 -5.68 -17.96 3.94
CA PHE A 102 -5.96 -16.62 3.43
C PHE A 102 -4.79 -15.66 3.66
N LEU A 103 -4.23 -15.62 4.88
CA LEU A 103 -3.13 -14.73 5.23
C LEU A 103 -1.84 -15.08 4.48
N GLU A 104 -1.58 -16.37 4.26
CA GLU A 104 -0.46 -16.84 3.44
C GLU A 104 -0.64 -16.41 1.98
N SER A 105 -1.82 -16.63 1.40
CA SER A 105 -2.15 -16.21 0.04
C SER A 105 -2.04 -14.71 -0.15
N PHE A 106 -2.57 -13.93 0.81
CA PHE A 106 -2.45 -12.48 0.85
C PHE A 106 -0.99 -12.05 0.81
N GLY A 107 -0.16 -12.61 1.70
CA GLY A 107 1.27 -12.32 1.77
C GLY A 107 2.00 -12.62 0.46
N GLN A 108 1.77 -13.80 -0.12
CA GLN A 108 2.37 -14.20 -1.40
C GLN A 108 1.99 -13.24 -2.54
N LYS A 109 0.72 -12.85 -2.66
CA LYS A 109 0.27 -11.90 -3.69
C LYS A 109 0.86 -10.51 -3.47
N MET A 110 0.89 -10.03 -2.23
CA MET A 110 1.48 -8.75 -1.87
C MET A 110 2.98 -8.66 -2.18
N VAL A 111 3.73 -9.72 -1.86
CA VAL A 111 5.16 -9.83 -2.21
C VAL A 111 5.33 -9.84 -3.73
N SER A 112 4.53 -10.63 -4.44
CA SER A 112 4.60 -10.72 -5.91
C SER A 112 4.32 -9.37 -6.57
N LEU A 113 3.28 -8.66 -6.14
CA LEU A 113 2.98 -7.29 -6.60
C LEU A 113 4.12 -6.32 -6.31
N THR A 114 4.66 -6.37 -5.10
CA THR A 114 5.77 -5.51 -4.68
C THR A 114 7.01 -5.72 -5.53
N GLU A 115 7.34 -6.98 -5.85
CA GLU A 115 8.46 -7.30 -6.72
C GLU A 115 8.20 -6.84 -8.16
N LEU A 116 7.02 -7.13 -8.73
CA LEU A 116 6.70 -6.78 -10.11
C LEU A 116 6.70 -5.27 -10.36
N PHE A 117 6.05 -4.50 -9.48
CA PHE A 117 5.89 -3.05 -9.64
C PHE A 117 7.11 -2.24 -9.20
N GLY A 118 7.89 -2.73 -8.24
CA GLY A 118 9.00 -1.97 -7.67
C GLY A 118 10.25 -1.86 -8.55
N GLY A 119 11.29 -1.25 -7.98
CA GLY A 119 12.50 -0.82 -8.69
C GLY A 119 13.39 -1.93 -9.26
N LYS A 120 13.14 -3.20 -8.93
CA LYS A 120 14.01 -4.32 -9.33
C LYS A 120 13.57 -5.06 -10.59
N ASN A 121 12.34 -4.84 -11.07
CA ASN A 121 11.81 -5.49 -12.27
C ASN A 121 11.59 -4.48 -13.41
N GLU A 122 10.74 -4.79 -14.40
CA GLU A 122 10.58 -3.99 -15.63
C GLU A 122 9.73 -2.71 -15.42
N ILE A 123 8.79 -2.74 -14.47
CA ILE A 123 7.84 -1.65 -14.20
C ILE A 123 8.56 -0.47 -13.52
N ARG A 124 9.34 -0.72 -12.45
CA ARG A 124 10.19 0.29 -11.77
C ARG A 124 9.45 1.54 -11.33
N PHE A 125 8.35 1.37 -10.60
CA PHE A 125 7.78 2.47 -9.83
C PHE A 125 8.58 2.71 -8.56
N ARG A 126 8.69 3.98 -8.17
CA ARG A 126 9.52 4.41 -7.03
C ARG A 126 8.84 4.21 -5.68
N TYR A 127 7.51 4.27 -5.65
CA TYR A 127 6.71 4.26 -4.43
C TYR A 127 5.57 3.25 -4.53
N VAL A 128 5.18 2.67 -3.40
CA VAL A 128 3.99 1.79 -3.26
C VAL A 128 2.71 2.59 -2.96
N HIS A 129 2.81 3.93 -2.98
CA HIS A 129 1.76 4.84 -2.51
C HIS A 129 0.43 4.70 -3.26
N ASP A 130 0.44 4.53 -4.59
CA ASP A 130 -0.82 4.47 -5.38
C ASP A 130 -1.66 3.24 -5.03
N PHE A 131 -0.98 2.14 -4.70
CA PHE A 131 -1.59 0.94 -4.15
C PHE A 131 -2.06 1.13 -2.70
N THR A 132 -1.16 1.59 -1.83
CA THR A 132 -1.41 1.71 -0.37
C THR A 132 -2.54 2.69 -0.07
N TYR A 133 -2.58 3.81 -0.77
CA TYR A 133 -3.58 4.87 -0.60
C TYR A 133 -4.80 4.69 -1.51
N GLY A 134 -4.90 3.54 -2.19
CA GLY A 134 -6.11 3.08 -2.86
C GLY A 134 -6.47 3.82 -4.15
N PHE A 135 -5.53 4.52 -4.78
CA PHE A 135 -5.76 5.14 -6.09
C PHE A 135 -6.02 4.09 -7.16
N ASP A 136 -5.26 2.99 -7.15
CA ASP A 136 -5.49 1.86 -8.06
C ASP A 136 -6.84 1.18 -7.81
N TRP A 137 -7.21 0.99 -6.54
CA TRP A 137 -8.48 0.39 -6.15
C TRP A 137 -9.67 1.26 -6.58
N ALA A 138 -9.65 2.55 -6.24
CA ALA A 138 -10.74 3.45 -6.60
C ALA A 138 -10.97 3.51 -8.11
N ARG A 139 -9.90 3.63 -8.90
CA ARG A 139 -9.95 3.62 -10.37
C ARG A 139 -10.46 2.29 -10.93
N TRP A 140 -10.11 1.17 -10.31
CA TRP A 140 -10.60 -0.15 -10.71
C TRP A 140 -12.09 -0.32 -10.44
N VAL A 141 -12.58 0.10 -9.27
CA VAL A 141 -14.01 0.07 -8.92
C VAL A 141 -14.80 0.98 -9.85
N GLN A 142 -14.32 2.20 -10.13
CA GLN A 142 -14.99 3.15 -11.03
C GLN A 142 -15.24 2.62 -12.45
N LYS A 143 -14.39 1.73 -12.95
CA LYS A 143 -14.55 1.14 -14.29
C LYS A 143 -15.70 0.15 -14.39
N ASP A 144 -16.13 -0.42 -13.27
CA ASP A 144 -17.27 -1.34 -13.21
C ASP A 144 -17.90 -1.32 -11.80
N PRO A 145 -18.60 -0.22 -11.45
CA PRO A 145 -19.08 -0.04 -10.08
C PRO A 145 -20.11 -1.09 -9.67
N ILE A 146 -20.92 -1.57 -10.63
CA ILE A 146 -22.00 -2.53 -10.38
C ILE A 146 -21.46 -3.82 -9.77
N HIS A 147 -20.31 -4.31 -10.26
CA HIS A 147 -19.75 -5.59 -9.79
C HIS A 147 -18.65 -5.42 -8.73
N ARG A 148 -18.06 -4.22 -8.58
CA ARG A 148 -16.85 -4.03 -7.77
C ARG A 148 -17.05 -3.20 -6.51
N VAL A 149 -18.20 -2.53 -6.34
CA VAL A 149 -18.45 -1.65 -5.19
C VAL A 149 -18.36 -2.35 -3.83
N THR A 150 -18.66 -3.65 -3.77
CA THR A 150 -18.58 -4.46 -2.54
C THR A 150 -17.20 -5.04 -2.28
N ILE A 151 -16.25 -4.85 -3.21
CA ILE A 151 -14.91 -5.42 -3.10
C ILE A 151 -14.02 -4.43 -2.35
N GLU A 152 -13.62 -4.81 -1.14
CA GLU A 152 -12.78 -3.96 -0.28
C GLU A 152 -11.37 -3.77 -0.87
N PRO A 153 -10.70 -2.65 -0.54
CA PRO A 153 -9.26 -2.53 -0.79
C PRO A 153 -8.50 -3.72 -0.19
N PHE A 154 -7.42 -4.14 -0.84
CA PHE A 154 -6.57 -5.26 -0.41
C PHE A 154 -7.23 -6.66 -0.41
N SER A 155 -8.49 -6.81 -0.82
CA SER A 155 -9.07 -8.16 -0.99
C SER A 155 -8.28 -9.00 -2.01
N LEU A 156 -8.26 -10.33 -1.86
CA LEU A 156 -7.55 -11.21 -2.80
C LEU A 156 -8.02 -11.02 -4.24
N ILE A 157 -9.32 -10.76 -4.46
CA ILE A 157 -9.89 -10.46 -5.79
C ILE A 157 -9.22 -9.23 -6.41
N PHE A 158 -9.02 -8.17 -5.63
CA PHE A 158 -8.33 -6.98 -6.11
C PHE A 158 -6.83 -7.20 -6.33
N LEU A 159 -6.18 -7.99 -5.46
CA LEU A 159 -4.76 -8.34 -5.65
C LEU A 159 -4.54 -9.16 -6.93
N ASP A 160 -5.45 -10.11 -7.23
CA ASP A 160 -5.42 -10.89 -8.47
C ASP A 160 -5.58 -10.00 -9.70
N TYR A 161 -6.52 -9.07 -9.66
CA TYR A 161 -6.65 -8.06 -10.70
C TYR A 161 -5.35 -7.29 -10.94
N LEU A 162 -4.65 -6.88 -9.89
CA LEU A 162 -3.38 -6.14 -10.03
C LEU A 162 -2.26 -7.01 -10.60
N LEU A 163 -2.23 -8.30 -10.28
CA LEU A 163 -1.26 -9.24 -10.84
C LEU A 163 -1.48 -9.37 -12.35
N ASP A 164 -2.72 -9.59 -12.80
CA ASP A 164 -3.06 -9.62 -14.22
C ASP A 164 -2.73 -8.28 -14.90
N LYS A 165 -3.02 -7.17 -14.21
CA LYS A 165 -2.75 -5.83 -14.74
C LYS A 165 -1.26 -5.54 -14.91
N SER A 166 -0.41 -6.14 -14.08
CA SER A 166 1.04 -5.99 -14.16
C SER A 166 1.58 -6.55 -15.48
N GLU A 167 1.03 -7.66 -15.96
CA GLU A 167 1.45 -8.28 -17.22
C GLU A 167 1.04 -7.42 -18.43
N GLU A 168 -0.17 -6.86 -18.42
CA GLU A 168 -0.57 -5.88 -19.44
C GLU A 168 0.37 -4.66 -19.47
N LEU A 169 0.79 -4.18 -18.29
CA LEU A 169 1.69 -3.04 -18.17
C LEU A 169 3.08 -3.38 -18.72
N ARG A 170 3.62 -4.57 -18.41
CA ARG A 170 4.90 -5.05 -18.95
C ARG A 170 4.87 -5.14 -20.47
N GLN A 171 3.78 -5.66 -21.05
CA GLN A 171 3.61 -5.68 -22.51
C GLN A 171 3.64 -4.27 -23.12
N ARG A 172 2.95 -3.29 -22.49
CA ARG A 172 2.98 -1.89 -22.95
C ARG A 172 4.37 -1.26 -22.84
N ILE A 173 5.12 -1.57 -21.78
CA ILE A 173 6.50 -1.13 -21.61
C ILE A 173 7.38 -1.70 -22.72
N HIS A 174 7.25 -3.00 -23.00
CA HIS A 174 8.04 -3.68 -24.03
C HIS A 174 7.76 -3.14 -25.44
N GLN A 175 6.50 -2.81 -25.74
CA GLN A 175 6.12 -2.22 -27.02
C GLN A 175 6.69 -0.81 -27.24
N GLY A 176 7.10 -0.09 -26.18
CA GLY A 176 7.79 1.20 -26.28
C GLY A 176 6.94 2.37 -26.83
N ASN A 177 5.65 2.15 -27.08
CA ASN A 177 4.77 3.12 -27.75
C ASN A 177 4.22 4.23 -26.83
N SER A 178 4.54 4.20 -25.54
CA SER A 178 4.04 5.17 -24.56
C SER A 178 5.18 5.98 -23.96
N GLN A 179 5.13 7.30 -24.16
CA GLN A 179 6.07 8.23 -23.51
C GLN A 179 5.94 8.17 -21.98
N SER A 180 4.72 8.00 -21.46
CA SER A 180 4.43 7.89 -20.03
C SER A 180 5.07 6.68 -19.34
N TYR A 181 5.55 5.69 -20.11
CA TYR A 181 6.24 4.52 -19.57
C TYR A 181 7.74 4.50 -19.89
N LYS A 182 8.34 5.63 -20.26
CA LYS A 182 9.80 5.74 -20.35
C LYS A 182 10.45 5.85 -18.96
N LEU A 183 11.70 5.41 -18.86
CA LEU A 183 12.48 5.64 -17.65
C LEU A 183 12.81 7.13 -17.60
N CYS A 184 12.67 7.72 -16.42
CA CYS A 184 13.20 9.05 -16.14
C CYS A 184 14.71 8.96 -15.86
N ALA A 185 15.37 10.11 -15.76
CA ALA A 185 16.80 10.19 -15.41
C ALA A 185 17.16 9.46 -14.09
N THR A 186 16.23 9.32 -13.15
CA THR A 186 16.41 8.61 -11.88
C THR A 186 16.26 7.09 -11.98
N GLY A 187 15.97 6.55 -13.16
CA GLY A 187 15.83 5.10 -13.39
C GLY A 187 14.47 4.52 -13.01
N PHE A 188 13.50 5.37 -12.66
CA PHE A 188 12.12 5.00 -12.36
C PHE A 188 11.16 5.47 -13.45
N ARG A 189 10.01 4.81 -13.58
CA ARG A 189 8.91 5.26 -14.46
C ARG A 189 7.95 6.15 -13.70
N ASN A 190 7.43 7.15 -14.40
CA ASN A 190 6.40 8.02 -13.90
C ASN A 190 5.31 8.17 -14.98
N PRO A 191 4.15 7.50 -14.82
CA PRO A 191 3.06 7.61 -15.78
C PRO A 191 2.25 8.89 -15.65
N PHE A 192 2.53 9.72 -14.65
CA PHE A 192 1.78 10.93 -14.34
C PHE A 192 2.35 12.16 -15.05
N THR A 193 1.51 13.18 -15.19
CA THR A 193 1.85 14.46 -15.83
C THR A 193 2.60 15.42 -14.89
N PHE A 194 2.84 15.03 -13.64
CA PHE A 194 3.53 15.80 -12.61
C PHE A 194 4.73 15.01 -12.06
N SER A 195 5.70 15.72 -11.48
CA SER A 195 6.88 15.14 -10.84
C SER A 195 6.52 14.21 -9.68
N ARG A 196 7.24 13.09 -9.62
CA ARG A 196 7.25 12.13 -8.51
C ARG A 196 8.63 12.13 -7.82
N GLU A 197 9.40 13.21 -7.92
CA GLU A 197 10.62 13.36 -7.11
C GLU A 197 10.25 13.49 -5.62
N PRO A 198 11.14 13.11 -4.68
CA PRO A 198 10.74 12.90 -3.29
C PRO A 198 10.10 14.11 -2.60
N GLU A 199 10.62 15.31 -2.86
CA GLU A 199 10.06 16.54 -2.29
C GLU A 199 8.67 16.86 -2.84
N ASP A 200 8.46 16.68 -4.15
CA ASP A 200 7.17 16.89 -4.79
C ASP A 200 6.15 15.84 -4.37
N GLU A 201 6.58 14.56 -4.27
CA GLU A 201 5.76 13.45 -3.79
C GLU A 201 5.30 13.72 -2.35
N TYR A 202 6.24 14.08 -1.47
CA TYR A 202 5.94 14.42 -0.08
C TYR A 202 4.95 15.59 -0.02
N ARG A 203 5.21 16.67 -0.76
CA ARG A 203 4.37 17.87 -0.76
C ARG A 203 2.97 17.56 -1.29
N LEU A 204 2.85 16.84 -2.41
CA LEU A 204 1.57 16.49 -3.01
C LEU A 204 0.73 15.62 -2.08
N PHE A 205 1.27 14.50 -1.60
CA PHE A 205 0.50 13.56 -0.79
C PHE A 205 0.11 14.13 0.58
N THR A 206 0.96 14.97 1.19
CA THR A 206 0.60 15.66 2.43
C THR A 206 -0.61 16.57 2.23
N HIS A 207 -0.66 17.34 1.13
CA HIS A 207 -1.82 18.18 0.81
C HIS A 207 -3.05 17.35 0.44
N LEU A 208 -2.89 16.24 -0.31
CA LEU A 208 -3.99 15.32 -0.60
C LEU A 208 -4.62 14.78 0.69
N ALA A 209 -3.78 14.37 1.66
CA ALA A 209 -4.27 13.87 2.94
C ALA A 209 -4.99 14.96 3.76
N GLN A 210 -4.44 16.18 3.80
CA GLN A 210 -5.07 17.33 4.46
C GLN A 210 -6.44 17.68 3.85
N ASP A 211 -6.54 17.67 2.53
CA ASP A 211 -7.77 17.97 1.78
C ASP A 211 -8.73 16.77 1.70
N LYS A 212 -8.39 15.64 2.34
CA LYS A 212 -9.17 14.38 2.33
C LYS A 212 -9.39 13.82 0.93
N LEU A 213 -8.40 14.00 0.05
CA LEU A 213 -8.38 13.53 -1.34
C LEU A 213 -7.60 12.21 -1.50
N ILE A 214 -7.54 11.42 -0.43
CA ILE A 214 -6.92 10.09 -0.41
C ILE A 214 -8.05 9.04 -0.37
N PRO A 215 -8.14 8.15 -1.38
CA PRO A 215 -9.20 7.14 -1.46
C PRO A 215 -9.26 6.23 -0.23
N VAL A 216 -8.08 5.78 0.22
CA VAL A 216 -7.92 4.90 1.39
C VAL A 216 -7.00 5.60 2.38
N PRO A 217 -7.54 6.20 3.46
CA PRO A 217 -6.76 6.74 4.57
C PRO A 217 -5.99 5.64 5.31
N ALA A 218 -4.89 5.17 4.73
CA ALA A 218 -4.20 3.94 5.16
C ALA A 218 -3.62 4.02 6.58
N TRP A 219 -3.48 5.24 7.12
CA TRP A 219 -3.05 5.53 8.50
C TRP A 219 -4.17 5.40 9.55
N SER A 220 -5.37 4.97 9.16
CA SER A 220 -6.51 4.84 10.05
C SER A 220 -7.04 3.41 10.07
N TRP A 221 -7.02 2.78 11.24
CA TRP A 221 -7.51 1.41 11.48
C TRP A 221 -8.97 1.20 11.02
N ASN A 222 -9.83 2.20 11.25
CA ASN A 222 -11.25 2.18 10.91
C ASN A 222 -11.57 3.11 9.74
N ALA A 223 -10.65 3.26 8.78
CA ALA A 223 -10.91 4.09 7.61
C ALA A 223 -12.16 3.61 6.84
N SER A 224 -12.82 4.54 6.16
CA SER A 224 -13.92 4.25 5.24
C SER A 224 -13.44 4.60 3.83
N PRO A 225 -12.96 3.61 3.05
CA PRO A 225 -12.52 3.82 1.68
C PRO A 225 -13.59 4.47 0.81
N VAL A 226 -13.18 5.40 -0.03
CA VAL A 226 -14.05 6.09 -0.98
C VAL A 226 -13.51 5.85 -2.39
N TRP A 227 -14.38 5.43 -3.30
CA TRP A 227 -14.00 5.19 -4.71
C TRP A 227 -14.71 6.14 -5.67
N ASN A 228 -15.84 6.74 -5.29
CA ASN A 228 -16.75 7.45 -6.19
C ASN A 228 -16.40 8.95 -6.39
N GLN A 229 -15.13 9.31 -6.25
CA GLN A 229 -14.63 10.66 -6.51
C GLN A 229 -13.54 10.64 -7.60
N PRO A 230 -13.37 11.72 -8.38
CA PRO A 230 -12.39 11.78 -9.46
C PRO A 230 -10.97 12.01 -8.94
N PHE A 231 -10.43 11.06 -8.16
CA PHE A 231 -9.15 11.20 -7.46
C PHE A 231 -7.96 11.49 -8.37
N GLU A 232 -7.96 10.96 -9.59
CA GLU A 232 -6.90 11.21 -10.57
C GLU A 232 -6.90 12.68 -11.01
N GLU A 233 -8.05 13.22 -11.40
CA GLU A 233 -8.22 14.63 -11.79
C GLU A 233 -7.93 15.58 -10.62
N MET A 234 -8.45 15.27 -9.43
CA MET A 234 -8.21 16.08 -8.22
C MET A 234 -6.73 16.13 -7.86
N ARG A 235 -6.02 15.00 -8.02
CA ARG A 235 -4.58 14.93 -7.77
C ARG A 235 -3.77 15.72 -8.79
N GLU A 236 -4.13 15.66 -10.07
CA GLU A 236 -3.49 16.48 -11.11
C GLU A 236 -3.74 17.98 -10.89
N GLN A 237 -4.97 18.37 -10.57
CA GLN A 237 -5.32 19.76 -10.26
C GLN A 237 -4.56 20.28 -9.06
N LEU A 238 -4.40 19.46 -8.02
CA LEU A 238 -3.63 19.84 -6.84
C LEU A 238 -2.14 19.95 -7.15
N ALA A 239 -1.57 19.04 -7.96
CA ALA A 239 -0.19 19.14 -8.40
C ALA A 239 0.08 20.45 -9.15
N LEU A 240 -0.84 20.85 -10.04
CA LEU A 240 -0.78 22.15 -10.73
C LEU A 240 -0.86 23.32 -9.75
N LYS A 241 -1.80 23.30 -8.79
CA LYS A 241 -1.94 24.34 -7.76
C LYS A 241 -0.68 24.48 -6.90
N LEU A 242 0.03 23.37 -6.65
CA LEU A 242 1.30 23.32 -5.90
C LEU A 242 2.53 23.61 -6.78
N ASN A 243 2.34 24.01 -8.04
CA ASN A 243 3.39 24.27 -9.03
C ASN A 243 4.37 23.10 -9.23
N ILE A 244 3.91 21.85 -9.06
CA ILE A 244 4.71 20.65 -9.29
C ILE A 244 4.84 20.43 -10.80
N GLN A 245 6.04 20.59 -11.32
CA GLN A 245 6.31 20.52 -12.75
C GLN A 245 6.35 19.06 -13.25
N PRO A 246 6.08 18.78 -14.53
CA PRO A 246 6.29 17.46 -15.12
C PRO A 246 7.74 16.98 -14.94
N GLN A 247 7.92 15.69 -14.67
CA GLN A 247 9.25 15.10 -14.57
C GLN A 247 9.92 15.06 -15.95
N ARG A 248 11.23 15.29 -15.99
CA ARG A 248 12.01 15.15 -17.23
C ARG A 248 12.32 13.67 -17.48
N HIS A 249 11.97 13.19 -18.67
CA HIS A 249 12.29 11.85 -19.16
C HIS A 249 13.66 11.83 -19.84
#